data_AF-A0A1Y5NC17-F1
#
_entry.id   AF-A0A1Y5NC17-F1
#
_cell.length_a   1.000
_cell.length_b   1.000
_cell.length_c   1.000
_cell.angle_alpha   90.00
_cell.angle_beta   90.00
_cell.angle_gamma   90.00
#
_symmetry.space_group_name_H-M   'P 1'
#
loop_
_entity.id
_entity.type
_entity.pdbx_description
1 polymer ?
#
loop_
_entity_poly.entity_id
_entity_poly.type
_entity_poly.pdbx_seq_one_letter_code
_entity_poly.pdbx_strand_id
1 'polypeptide(L)'
;MLINLISSIVVFVVSMGINFFLTPFILKSLGNEAFGFVGLSNAIVSYAAVVSVAINSVSGRFVAHAWHKKDLSLANTYYSSVLVVNIFFCAVVVVLSSIFILNLQSFLNVPENLLFDVRMTLVFYFINFCVGLFNGVLTVCAFVTNKLYLLSIRNAISSAILAALIVALFYFFKPFISYIAISALVASLFVFFSTIFMSARITPELKFSLSKFDFSKIKELLSSGIWNSFNALNRILLTGMDLFICNIFVNANATGLLSVAKAAPIILESFVAQLSGIFAPKFVELYSKNLITDLIKEAKFSMKVIAFVMSAPAAFFVVFGLNFYTLWLPFKSADEVKFIYSISMITLVPIVFISFVFSLFNLDSATNKLRRPAIANTILGVSTIIAQIALLKFSDYGVYGIVIVAVVFYSIRILGFDLINAALNLEVKLTTFYGVYFKNLAVFALCVLVMFACKDFVSLDNWLKFAIFAAIYAGAAYVLGYFLFFNAFERGIVWRKILKKFKRS
;
A
#
# COMPACT_ATOMS: atom_id res chain seq x y z
N MET A 1 8.57 -14.65 15.89
CA MET A 1 7.70 -13.48 15.70
C MET A 1 8.48 -12.16 15.63
N LEU A 2 9.32 -11.84 16.63
CA LEU A 2 10.09 -10.58 16.63
C LEU A 2 11.06 -10.46 15.44
N ILE A 3 11.77 -11.55 15.09
CA ILE A 3 12.65 -11.59 13.91
C ILE A 3 11.85 -11.31 12.64
N ASN A 4 10.71 -11.98 12.43
CA ASN A 4 9.84 -11.74 11.27
C ASN A 4 9.38 -10.27 11.19
N LEU A 5 9.02 -9.66 12.33
CA LEU A 5 8.58 -8.26 12.37
C LEU A 5 9.73 -7.30 12.03
N ILE A 6 10.89 -7.47 12.66
CA ILE A 6 12.07 -6.63 12.42
C ILE A 6 12.53 -6.78 10.98
N SER A 7 12.64 -8.01 10.46
CA SER A 7 13.01 -8.28 9.07
C SER A 7 12.04 -7.62 8.10
N SER A 8 10.73 -7.70 8.31
CA SER A 8 9.75 -7.06 7.42
C SER A 8 9.86 -5.53 7.43
N ILE A 9 10.10 -4.91 8.59
CA ILE A 9 10.29 -3.45 8.69
C ILE A 9 11.60 -3.03 8.02
N VAL A 10 12.71 -3.74 8.27
CA VAL A 10 14.00 -3.42 7.64
C VAL A 10 13.90 -3.53 6.12
N VAL A 11 13.28 -4.59 5.62
CA VAL A 11 13.09 -4.79 4.18
C VAL A 11 12.20 -3.72 3.58
N PHE A 12 11.13 -3.34 4.27
CA PHE A 12 10.28 -2.25 3.86
C PHE A 12 11.05 -0.93 3.74
N VAL A 13 11.89 -0.59 4.73
CA VAL A 13 12.75 0.61 4.69
C VAL A 13 13.74 0.55 3.52
N VAL A 14 14.36 -0.61 3.28
CA VAL A 14 15.29 -0.80 2.13
C VAL A 14 14.57 -0.63 0.80
N SER A 15 13.43 -1.30 0.60
CA SER A 15 12.63 -1.20 -0.62
C SER A 15 12.13 0.23 -0.84
N MET A 16 11.72 0.94 0.21
CA MET A 16 11.31 2.34 0.12
C MET A 16 12.48 3.26 -0.20
N GLY A 17 13.63 3.07 0.45
CA GLY A 17 14.84 3.84 0.14
C GLY A 17 15.24 3.69 -1.31
N ILE A 18 15.23 2.46 -1.82
CA ILE A 18 15.48 2.18 -3.25
C ILE A 18 14.50 2.94 -4.14
N ASN A 19 13.19 2.77 -3.92
CA ASN A 19 12.18 3.46 -4.74
C ASN A 19 12.29 4.98 -4.65
N PHE A 20 12.65 5.51 -3.48
CA PHE A 20 12.84 6.93 -3.24
C PHE A 20 13.95 7.54 -4.11
N PHE A 21 15.09 6.86 -4.27
CA PHE A 21 16.17 7.32 -5.15
C PHE A 21 15.92 7.00 -6.63
N LEU A 22 15.22 5.89 -6.90
CA LEU A 22 14.94 5.44 -8.26
C LEU A 22 13.90 6.33 -8.96
N THR A 23 12.89 6.82 -8.24
CA THR A 23 11.85 7.69 -8.80
C THR A 23 12.41 8.92 -9.53
N PRO A 24 13.25 9.79 -8.91
CA PRO A 24 13.81 10.95 -9.60
C PRO A 24 14.78 10.56 -10.72
N PHE A 25 15.54 9.46 -10.57
CA PHE A 25 16.41 8.94 -11.63
C PHE A 25 15.64 8.53 -12.88
N ILE A 26 14.53 7.80 -12.70
CA ILE A 26 13.65 7.41 -13.79
C ILE A 26 13.01 8.64 -14.42
N LEU A 27 12.44 9.53 -13.60
CA LEU A 27 11.72 10.71 -14.09
C LEU A 27 12.64 11.66 -14.87
N LYS A 28 13.89 11.85 -14.43
CA LYS A 28 14.88 12.64 -15.16
C LYS A 28 15.20 12.04 -16.52
N SER A 29 15.27 10.71 -16.61
CA SER A 29 15.66 9.99 -17.83
C SER A 29 14.52 9.85 -18.84
N LEU A 30 13.27 9.67 -18.38
CA LEU A 30 12.10 9.41 -19.22
C LEU A 30 11.24 10.65 -19.49
N GLY A 31 11.25 11.64 -18.60
CA GLY A 31 10.30 12.75 -18.62
C GLY A 31 8.93 12.39 -18.03
N ASN A 32 8.06 13.40 -17.91
CA ASN A 32 6.77 13.29 -17.21
C ASN A 32 5.80 12.32 -17.88
N GLU A 33 5.60 12.45 -19.19
CA GLU A 33 4.60 11.67 -19.93
C GLU A 33 4.87 10.17 -19.82
N ALA A 34 6.11 9.76 -20.09
CA ALA A 34 6.55 8.38 -20.00
C ALA A 34 6.48 7.85 -18.55
N PHE A 35 6.85 8.67 -17.55
CA PHE A 35 6.70 8.28 -16.14
C PHE A 35 5.23 8.12 -15.72
N GLY A 36 4.32 8.92 -16.28
CA GLY A 36 2.88 8.80 -16.05
C GLY A 36 2.36 7.41 -16.42
N PHE A 37 2.88 6.82 -17.50
CA PHE A 37 2.53 5.45 -17.88
C PHE A 37 3.09 4.38 -16.94
N VAL A 38 4.19 4.62 -16.22
CA VAL A 38 4.67 3.71 -15.16
C VAL A 38 3.62 3.59 -14.05
N GLY A 39 3.11 4.72 -13.56
CA GLY A 39 2.05 4.74 -12.54
C GLY A 39 0.74 4.15 -13.06
N LEU A 40 0.35 4.52 -14.27
CA LEU A 40 -0.88 4.06 -14.90
C LEU A 40 -0.87 2.55 -15.17
N SER A 41 0.22 2.00 -15.72
CA SER A 41 0.36 0.56 -15.93
C SER A 41 0.32 -0.23 -14.62
N ASN A 42 0.96 0.27 -13.55
CA ASN A 42 0.86 -0.34 -12.23
C ASN A 42 -0.57 -0.32 -11.69
N ALA A 43 -1.31 0.78 -11.91
CA ALA A 43 -2.73 0.86 -11.53
C ALA A 43 -3.58 -0.15 -12.32
N ILE A 44 -3.42 -0.24 -13.65
CA ILE A 44 -4.08 -1.23 -14.52
C ILE A 44 -3.88 -2.65 -13.99
N VAL A 45 -2.63 -3.02 -13.73
CA VAL A 45 -2.27 -4.37 -13.30
C VAL A 45 -2.77 -4.64 -11.88
N SER A 46 -2.81 -3.63 -11.01
CA SER A 46 -3.37 -3.76 -9.67
C SER A 46 -4.86 -4.13 -9.70
N TYR A 47 -5.64 -3.66 -10.68
CA TYR A 47 -7.04 -4.08 -10.83
C TYR A 47 -7.17 -5.57 -11.15
N ALA A 48 -6.28 -6.12 -11.97
CA ALA A 48 -6.23 -7.57 -12.21
C ALA A 48 -5.89 -8.36 -10.93
N ALA A 49 -5.06 -7.78 -10.05
CA ALA A 49 -4.62 -8.41 -8.81
C ALA A 49 -5.71 -8.56 -7.74
N VAL A 50 -6.83 -7.88 -7.88
CA VAL A 50 -8.02 -8.05 -7.03
C VAL A 50 -8.48 -9.51 -7.00
N VAL A 51 -8.46 -10.17 -8.16
CA VAL A 51 -8.91 -11.55 -8.30
C VAL A 51 -7.98 -12.49 -7.54
N SER A 52 -6.67 -12.21 -7.56
CA SER A 52 -5.65 -12.96 -6.82
C SER A 52 -5.88 -12.92 -5.30
N VAL A 53 -6.42 -11.83 -4.77
CA VAL A 53 -6.62 -11.67 -3.31
C VAL A 53 -7.64 -12.67 -2.76
N ALA A 54 -8.75 -12.95 -3.46
CA ALA A 54 -9.76 -13.92 -3.03
C ALA A 54 -9.14 -15.31 -2.90
N ILE A 55 -8.30 -15.66 -3.86
CA ILE A 55 -7.73 -17.00 -4.00
C ILE A 55 -6.59 -17.20 -2.98
N ASN A 56 -5.69 -16.21 -2.89
CA ASN A 56 -4.48 -16.31 -2.07
C ASN A 56 -4.73 -16.04 -0.57
N SER A 57 -5.69 -15.17 -0.22
CA SER A 57 -5.98 -14.89 1.20
C SER A 57 -6.62 -16.08 1.92
N VAL A 58 -7.25 -16.99 1.17
CA VAL A 58 -7.97 -18.13 1.72
C VAL A 58 -7.14 -19.40 1.64
N SER A 59 -6.36 -19.58 0.57
CA SER A 59 -5.48 -20.75 0.42
C SER A 59 -4.52 -20.94 1.59
N GLY A 60 -3.89 -19.86 2.07
CA GLY A 60 -2.96 -19.93 3.20
C GLY A 60 -3.59 -20.46 4.49
N ARG A 61 -4.83 -20.05 4.81
CA ARG A 61 -5.53 -20.49 6.02
C ARG A 61 -5.96 -21.95 5.94
N PHE A 62 -6.53 -22.38 4.81
CA PHE A 62 -7.03 -23.74 4.64
C PHE A 62 -5.90 -24.77 4.53
N VAL A 63 -4.83 -24.44 3.78
CA VAL A 63 -3.63 -25.27 3.72
C VAL A 63 -2.96 -25.34 5.09
N ALA A 64 -2.83 -24.22 5.81
CA ALA A 64 -2.27 -24.23 7.17
C ALA A 64 -3.10 -25.04 8.16
N HIS A 65 -4.42 -24.94 8.09
CA HIS A 65 -5.33 -25.70 8.95
C HIS A 65 -5.22 -27.20 8.72
N ALA A 66 -5.25 -27.65 7.45
CA ALA A 66 -5.08 -29.05 7.10
C ALA A 66 -3.67 -29.57 7.49
N TRP A 67 -2.64 -28.76 7.24
CA TRP A 67 -1.25 -29.05 7.62
C TRP A 67 -1.10 -29.26 9.15
N HIS A 68 -1.60 -28.34 9.96
CA HIS A 68 -1.51 -28.46 11.43
C HIS A 68 -2.41 -29.55 12.01
N LYS A 69 -3.47 -29.95 11.29
CA LYS A 69 -4.23 -31.17 11.59
C LYS A 69 -3.55 -32.46 11.15
N LYS A 70 -2.36 -32.39 10.55
CA LYS A 70 -1.60 -33.52 9.98
C LYS A 70 -2.33 -34.24 8.83
N ASP A 71 -3.33 -33.60 8.22
CA ASP A 71 -3.99 -34.09 7.02
C ASP A 71 -3.29 -33.54 5.77
N LEU A 72 -2.16 -34.17 5.44
CA LEU A 72 -1.32 -33.78 4.31
C LEU A 72 -2.00 -34.04 2.95
N SER A 73 -2.95 -34.97 2.89
CA SER A 73 -3.70 -35.23 1.66
C SER A 73 -4.59 -34.04 1.36
N LEU A 74 -5.38 -33.60 2.34
CA LEU A 74 -6.25 -32.45 2.22
C LEU A 74 -5.47 -31.15 1.99
N ALA A 75 -4.32 -30.97 2.67
CA ALA A 75 -3.45 -29.82 2.44
C ALA A 75 -2.95 -29.75 0.98
N ASN A 76 -2.56 -30.90 0.41
CA ASN A 76 -2.15 -31.00 -0.99
C ASN A 76 -3.30 -30.79 -1.98
N THR A 77 -4.53 -31.21 -1.62
CA THR A 77 -5.74 -30.93 -2.40
C THR A 77 -5.99 -29.42 -2.47
N TYR A 78 -6.03 -28.72 -1.34
CA TYR A 78 -6.19 -27.25 -1.35
C TYR A 78 -5.06 -26.56 -2.12
N TYR A 79 -3.81 -26.96 -1.88
CA TYR A 79 -2.65 -26.40 -2.55
C TYR A 79 -2.69 -26.58 -4.08
N SER A 80 -3.02 -27.79 -4.55
CA SER A 80 -3.09 -28.11 -5.97
C SER A 80 -4.29 -27.46 -6.65
N SER A 81 -5.47 -27.48 -6.01
CA SER A 81 -6.67 -26.80 -6.51
C SER A 81 -6.42 -25.31 -6.78
N VAL A 82 -5.75 -24.63 -5.84
CA VAL A 82 -5.45 -23.20 -5.95
C VAL A 82 -4.48 -22.91 -7.10
N LEU A 83 -3.45 -23.75 -7.27
CA LEU A 83 -2.49 -23.59 -8.37
C LEU A 83 -3.15 -23.81 -9.74
N VAL A 84 -4.04 -24.80 -9.89
CA VAL A 84 -4.79 -25.02 -11.14
C VAL A 84 -5.70 -23.83 -11.45
N VAL A 85 -6.38 -23.27 -10.44
CA VAL A 85 -7.19 -22.07 -10.62
C VAL A 85 -6.35 -20.88 -11.08
N ASN A 86 -5.15 -20.71 -10.53
CA ASN A 86 -4.25 -19.65 -10.98
C ASN A 86 -3.79 -19.85 -12.44
N ILE A 87 -3.57 -21.09 -12.90
CA ILE A 87 -3.29 -21.36 -14.33
C ILE A 87 -4.47 -20.89 -15.20
N PHE A 88 -5.70 -21.22 -14.81
CA PHE A 88 -6.89 -20.77 -15.53
C PHE A 88 -7.00 -19.23 -15.54
N PHE A 89 -6.77 -18.57 -14.40
CA PHE A 89 -6.79 -17.11 -14.34
C PHE A 89 -5.68 -16.45 -15.16
N CYS A 90 -4.48 -17.03 -15.20
CA CYS A 90 -3.42 -16.56 -16.10
C CYS A 90 -3.89 -16.61 -17.55
N ALA A 91 -4.56 -17.68 -17.99
CA ALA A 91 -5.11 -17.77 -19.35
C ALA A 91 -6.15 -16.68 -19.63
N VAL A 92 -7.09 -16.46 -18.70
CA VAL A 92 -8.10 -15.38 -18.82
C VAL A 92 -7.43 -14.01 -18.90
N VAL A 93 -6.45 -13.74 -18.03
CA VAL A 93 -5.73 -12.47 -17.99
C VAL A 93 -4.94 -12.24 -19.27
N VAL A 94 -4.28 -13.26 -19.82
CA VAL A 94 -3.57 -13.16 -21.10
C VAL A 94 -4.53 -12.79 -22.22
N VAL A 95 -5.71 -13.41 -22.31
CA VAL A 95 -6.70 -13.09 -23.34
C VAL A 95 -7.21 -11.65 -23.19
N LEU A 96 -7.66 -11.27 -21.99
CA LEU A 96 -8.23 -9.94 -21.74
C LEU A 96 -7.19 -8.82 -21.89
N SER A 97 -5.98 -9.03 -21.37
CA SER A 97 -4.89 -8.07 -21.52
C SER A 97 -4.44 -7.93 -22.96
N SER A 98 -4.42 -9.01 -23.75
CA SER A 98 -4.10 -8.93 -25.18
C SER A 98 -5.09 -8.06 -25.94
N ILE A 99 -6.40 -8.26 -25.71
CA ILE A 99 -7.46 -7.43 -26.33
C ILE A 99 -7.29 -5.96 -25.93
N PHE A 100 -7.03 -5.70 -24.64
CA PHE A 100 -6.82 -4.35 -24.12
C PHE A 100 -5.58 -3.66 -24.71
N ILE A 101 -4.44 -4.35 -24.78
CA ILE A 101 -3.16 -3.80 -25.28
C ILE A 101 -3.23 -3.51 -26.78
N LEU A 102 -3.93 -4.36 -27.55
CA LEU A 102 -4.15 -4.12 -28.98
C LEU A 102 -4.97 -2.85 -29.21
N ASN A 103 -6.00 -2.63 -28.39
CA ASN A 103 -6.91 -1.47 -28.48
C ASN A 103 -6.54 -0.31 -27.54
N LEU A 104 -5.27 -0.21 -27.12
CA LEU A 104 -4.85 0.69 -26.03
C LEU A 104 -5.26 2.16 -26.24
N GLN A 105 -5.12 2.67 -27.47
CA GLN A 105 -5.43 4.06 -27.82
C GLN A 105 -6.93 4.40 -27.74
N SER A 106 -7.81 3.39 -27.76
CA SER A 106 -9.25 3.60 -27.56
C SER A 106 -9.61 3.84 -26.08
N PHE A 107 -8.74 3.43 -25.16
CA PHE A 107 -8.97 3.54 -23.72
C PHE A 107 -8.12 4.62 -23.06
N LEU A 108 -6.91 4.88 -23.57
CA LEU A 108 -5.94 5.78 -22.98
C LEU A 108 -5.46 6.80 -24.00
N ASN A 109 -5.18 8.00 -23.52
CA ASN A 109 -4.52 9.03 -24.32
C ASN A 109 -3.01 8.77 -24.30
N VAL A 110 -2.53 8.05 -25.33
CA VAL A 110 -1.12 7.66 -25.50
C VAL A 110 -0.51 8.39 -26.69
N PRO A 111 0.53 9.22 -26.47
CA PRO A 111 1.30 9.83 -27.55
C PRO A 111 1.90 8.76 -28.49
N GLU A 112 1.87 9.00 -29.80
CA GLU A 112 2.31 8.03 -30.81
C GLU A 112 3.78 7.60 -30.62
N ASN A 113 4.64 8.52 -30.20
CA ASN A 113 6.05 8.27 -29.89
C ASN A 113 6.26 7.31 -28.70
N LEU A 114 5.28 7.16 -27.80
CA LEU A 114 5.35 6.29 -26.63
C LEU A 114 4.55 4.98 -26.80
N LEU A 115 3.71 4.87 -27.84
CA LEU A 115 2.75 3.78 -27.99
C LEU A 115 3.38 2.39 -27.90
N PHE A 116 4.47 2.17 -28.64
CA PHE A 116 5.17 0.88 -28.64
C PHE A 116 5.69 0.51 -27.25
N ASP A 117 6.31 1.48 -26.58
CA ASP A 117 6.94 1.28 -25.27
C ASP A 117 5.89 1.04 -24.17
N VAL A 118 4.76 1.75 -24.21
CA VAL A 118 3.64 1.53 -23.28
C VAL A 118 3.01 0.15 -23.49
N ARG A 119 2.85 -0.30 -24.75
CA ARG A 119 2.36 -1.66 -25.04
C ARG A 119 3.30 -2.73 -24.46
N MET A 120 4.61 -2.61 -24.70
CA MET A 120 5.60 -3.54 -24.15
C MET A 120 5.61 -3.51 -22.61
N THR A 121 5.52 -2.32 -22.01
CA THR A 121 5.42 -2.14 -20.56
C THR A 121 4.24 -2.92 -19.97
N LEU A 122 3.05 -2.79 -20.58
CA LEU A 122 1.87 -3.52 -20.14
C LEU A 122 2.04 -5.03 -20.30
N VAL A 123 2.56 -5.51 -21.44
CA VAL A 123 2.84 -6.94 -21.65
C VAL A 123 3.71 -7.49 -20.51
N PHE A 124 4.84 -6.85 -20.21
CA PHE A 124 5.74 -7.33 -19.15
C PHE A 124 5.11 -7.26 -17.77
N TYR A 125 4.31 -6.24 -17.46
CA TYR A 125 3.61 -6.19 -16.17
C TYR A 125 2.49 -7.23 -16.05
N PHE A 126 1.77 -7.56 -17.13
CA PHE A 126 0.79 -8.65 -17.10
C PHE A 126 1.47 -10.02 -16.95
N ILE A 127 2.63 -10.24 -17.59
CA ILE A 127 3.44 -11.44 -17.34
C ILE A 127 3.91 -11.46 -15.88
N ASN A 128 4.40 -10.33 -15.35
CA ASN A 128 4.81 -10.19 -13.96
C ASN A 128 3.67 -10.55 -13.00
N PHE A 129 2.46 -10.09 -13.31
CA PHE A 129 1.26 -10.41 -12.56
C PHE A 129 0.94 -11.91 -12.57
N CYS A 130 1.03 -12.57 -13.74
CA CYS A 130 0.87 -14.03 -13.85
C CYS A 130 1.90 -14.78 -12.99
N VAL A 131 3.17 -14.35 -12.97
CA VAL A 131 4.20 -14.91 -12.06
C VAL A 131 3.82 -14.68 -10.59
N GLY A 132 3.31 -13.50 -10.28
CA GLY A 132 2.85 -13.11 -8.94
C GLY A 132 1.72 -14.00 -8.39
N LEU A 133 0.79 -14.43 -9.24
CA LEU A 133 -0.29 -15.36 -8.89
C LEU A 133 0.26 -16.65 -8.27
N PHE A 134 1.27 -17.26 -8.89
CA PHE A 134 1.89 -18.48 -8.39
C PHE A 134 2.70 -18.23 -7.11
N ASN A 135 3.48 -17.15 -7.08
CA ASN A 135 4.28 -16.78 -5.90
C ASN A 135 3.41 -16.66 -4.64
N GLY A 136 2.19 -16.09 -4.76
CA GLY A 136 1.24 -15.97 -3.65
C GLY A 136 0.95 -17.31 -2.97
N VAL A 137 0.70 -18.37 -3.74
CA VAL A 137 0.39 -19.72 -3.21
C VAL A 137 1.64 -20.40 -2.66
N LEU A 138 2.76 -20.27 -3.36
CA LEU A 138 4.02 -20.89 -2.94
C LEU A 138 4.47 -20.36 -1.58
N THR A 139 4.17 -19.10 -1.23
CA THR A 139 4.55 -18.51 0.07
C THR A 139 3.87 -19.16 1.28
N VAL A 140 2.81 -19.94 1.08
CA VAL A 140 2.12 -20.68 2.15
C VAL A 140 3.08 -21.62 2.90
N CYS A 141 4.11 -22.17 2.24
CA CYS A 141 5.13 -22.99 2.90
C CYS A 141 5.86 -22.26 4.04
N ALA A 142 6.17 -20.97 3.85
CA ALA A 142 6.83 -20.16 4.86
C ALA A 142 5.87 -19.76 6.00
N PHE A 143 4.57 -19.67 5.70
CA PHE A 143 3.53 -19.41 6.69
C PHE A 143 3.34 -20.62 7.62
N VAL A 144 3.12 -21.81 7.08
CA VAL A 144 2.89 -23.04 7.88
C VAL A 144 4.10 -23.46 8.72
N THR A 145 5.30 -23.08 8.29
CA THR A 145 6.55 -23.35 9.02
C THR A 145 7.05 -22.17 9.86
N ASN A 146 6.30 -21.06 9.91
CA ASN A 146 6.65 -19.82 10.63
C ASN A 146 8.03 -19.21 10.25
N LYS A 147 8.49 -19.44 9.01
CA LYS A 147 9.77 -18.95 8.46
C LYS A 147 9.58 -17.73 7.56
N LEU A 148 8.70 -16.81 7.95
CA LEU A 148 8.38 -15.60 7.17
C LEU A 148 9.59 -14.70 6.91
N TYR A 149 10.61 -14.72 7.78
CA TYR A 149 11.85 -13.97 7.55
C TYR A 149 12.56 -14.32 6.23
N LEU A 150 12.42 -15.56 5.73
CA LEU A 150 12.99 -15.96 4.44
C LEU A 150 12.32 -15.22 3.27
N LEU A 151 11.01 -14.97 3.38
CA LEU A 151 10.29 -14.14 2.41
C LEU A 151 10.81 -12.71 2.43
N SER A 152 11.03 -12.15 3.63
CA SER A 152 11.56 -10.81 3.80
C SER A 152 12.95 -10.67 3.15
N ILE A 153 13.91 -11.56 3.46
CA ILE A 153 15.27 -11.52 2.89
C ILE A 153 15.23 -11.56 1.36
N ARG A 154 14.46 -12.49 0.79
CA ARG A 154 14.30 -12.62 -0.65
C ARG A 154 13.71 -11.37 -1.30
N ASN A 155 12.69 -10.75 -0.69
CA ASN A 155 12.10 -9.52 -1.20
C ASN A 155 13.10 -8.34 -1.15
N ALA A 156 14.01 -8.33 -0.17
CA ALA A 156 15.11 -7.37 -0.11
C ALA A 156 16.06 -7.55 -1.31
N ILE A 157 16.50 -8.78 -1.57
CA ILE A 157 17.37 -9.11 -2.71
C ILE A 157 16.65 -8.77 -4.03
N SER A 158 15.36 -9.10 -4.15
CA SER A 158 14.54 -8.74 -5.31
C SER A 158 14.49 -7.23 -5.55
N SER A 159 14.39 -6.43 -4.49
CA SER A 159 14.38 -4.97 -4.60
C SER A 159 15.73 -4.44 -5.06
N ALA A 160 16.83 -5.05 -4.61
CA ALA A 160 18.18 -4.72 -5.06
C ALA A 160 18.40 -5.11 -6.53
N ILE A 161 17.94 -6.29 -6.96
CA ILE A 161 17.97 -6.74 -8.38
C ILE A 161 17.21 -5.76 -9.26
N LEU A 162 15.99 -5.38 -8.85
CA LEU A 162 15.17 -4.39 -9.57
C LEU A 162 15.93 -3.07 -9.78
N ALA A 163 16.49 -2.53 -8.70
CA ALA A 163 17.24 -1.26 -8.75
C ALA A 163 18.47 -1.36 -9.65
N ALA A 164 19.27 -2.41 -9.48
CA ALA A 164 20.50 -2.61 -10.24
C ALA A 164 20.21 -2.76 -11.74
N LEU A 165 19.16 -3.51 -12.11
CA LEU A 165 18.77 -3.68 -13.51
C LEU A 165 18.25 -2.39 -14.14
N ILE A 166 17.43 -1.61 -13.43
CA ILE A 166 16.94 -0.34 -13.97
C ILE A 166 18.10 0.63 -14.22
N VAL A 167 19.02 0.75 -13.26
CA VAL A 167 20.21 1.60 -13.41
C VAL A 167 21.08 1.11 -14.56
N ALA A 168 21.36 -0.20 -14.65
CA ALA A 168 22.16 -0.77 -15.72
C ALA A 168 21.52 -0.55 -17.11
N LEU A 169 20.23 -0.84 -17.26
CA LEU A 169 19.53 -0.69 -18.53
C LEU A 169 19.47 0.77 -18.99
N PHE A 170 19.24 1.71 -18.08
CA PHE A 170 19.20 3.14 -18.40
C PHE A 170 20.59 3.73 -18.67
N TYR A 171 21.64 3.10 -18.13
CA TYR A 171 23.03 3.50 -18.38
C TYR A 171 23.55 2.98 -19.73
N PHE A 172 23.27 1.72 -20.07
CA PHE A 172 23.79 1.09 -21.30
C PHE A 172 22.89 1.29 -22.52
N PHE A 173 21.60 1.53 -22.33
CA PHE A 173 20.63 1.63 -23.43
C PHE A 173 19.81 2.92 -23.33
N LYS A 174 19.19 3.31 -24.45
CA LYS A 174 18.27 4.45 -24.49
C LYS A 174 17.12 4.20 -23.50
N PRO A 175 16.80 5.14 -22.59
CA PRO A 175 15.74 4.93 -21.60
C PRO A 175 14.38 4.65 -22.26
N PHE A 176 13.79 3.51 -21.89
CA PHE A 176 12.44 3.10 -22.24
C PHE A 176 11.68 2.71 -20.97
N ILE A 177 10.38 3.00 -20.93
CA ILE A 177 9.44 2.64 -19.85
C ILE A 177 9.46 1.12 -19.63
N SER A 178 9.49 0.34 -20.71
CA SER A 178 9.47 -1.12 -20.70
C SER A 178 10.63 -1.73 -19.93
N TYR A 179 11.79 -1.06 -19.82
CA TYR A 179 12.93 -1.54 -19.03
C TYR A 179 12.62 -1.63 -17.53
N ILE A 180 11.72 -0.78 -17.02
CA ILE A 180 11.25 -0.85 -15.63
C ILE A 180 10.42 -2.12 -15.45
N ALA A 181 9.50 -2.39 -16.38
CA ALA A 181 8.65 -3.58 -16.34
C ALA A 181 9.44 -4.88 -16.53
N ILE A 182 10.45 -4.88 -17.42
CA ILE A 182 11.39 -6.00 -17.59
C ILE A 182 12.17 -6.25 -16.30
N SER A 183 12.71 -5.19 -15.68
CA SER A 183 13.46 -5.31 -14.43
C SER A 183 12.57 -5.86 -13.30
N ALA A 184 11.31 -5.40 -13.23
CA ALA A 184 10.32 -5.94 -12.31
C ALA A 184 10.03 -7.42 -12.58
N LEU A 185 9.89 -7.83 -13.84
CA LEU A 185 9.71 -9.23 -14.23
C LEU A 185 10.90 -10.10 -13.81
N VAL A 186 12.14 -9.68 -14.09
CA VAL A 186 13.34 -10.43 -13.69
C VAL A 186 13.41 -10.58 -12.17
N ALA A 187 13.13 -9.50 -11.42
CA ALA A 187 13.08 -9.52 -9.96
C ALA A 187 11.98 -10.48 -9.44
N SER A 188 10.78 -10.45 -10.04
CA SER A 188 9.69 -11.38 -9.71
C SER A 188 10.00 -12.83 -10.07
N LEU A 189 10.72 -13.09 -11.16
CA LEU A 189 11.16 -14.44 -11.53
C LEU A 189 12.19 -14.97 -10.52
N PHE A 190 13.15 -14.15 -10.10
CA PHE A 190 14.05 -14.50 -9.00
C PHE A 190 13.27 -14.89 -7.73
N VAL A 191 12.27 -14.07 -7.36
CA VAL A 191 11.39 -14.36 -6.22
C VAL A 191 10.65 -15.68 -6.42
N PHE A 192 10.09 -15.92 -7.60
CA PHE A 192 9.35 -17.13 -7.92
C PHE A 192 10.22 -18.39 -7.79
N PHE A 193 11.36 -18.45 -8.49
CA PHE A 193 12.25 -19.60 -8.45
C PHE A 193 12.82 -19.85 -7.05
N SER A 194 13.25 -18.80 -6.34
CA SER A 194 13.71 -18.96 -4.96
C SER A 194 12.61 -19.47 -4.02
N THR A 195 11.33 -19.13 -4.26
CA THR A 195 10.21 -19.71 -3.50
C THR A 195 10.02 -21.19 -3.79
N ILE A 196 10.18 -21.63 -5.04
CA ILE A 196 10.10 -23.05 -5.41
C ILE A 196 11.17 -23.84 -4.67
N PHE A 197 12.44 -23.39 -4.73
CA PHE A 197 13.55 -24.06 -4.04
C PHE A 197 13.35 -24.08 -2.52
N MET A 198 12.88 -22.96 -1.95
CA MET A 198 12.59 -22.86 -0.53
C MET A 198 11.45 -23.81 -0.11
N SER A 199 10.36 -23.85 -0.89
CA SER A 199 9.20 -24.72 -0.64
C SER A 199 9.61 -26.19 -0.66
N ALA A 200 10.40 -26.60 -1.66
CA ALA A 200 10.90 -27.97 -1.77
C ALA A 200 11.76 -28.39 -0.57
N ARG A 201 12.51 -27.45 0.03
CA ARG A 201 13.37 -27.73 1.19
C ARG A 201 12.63 -27.72 2.52
N ILE A 202 11.65 -26.82 2.69
CA ILE A 202 11.02 -26.56 3.99
C ILE A 202 9.73 -27.34 4.17
N THR A 203 9.01 -27.61 3.08
CA THR A 203 7.76 -28.38 3.06
C THR A 203 7.76 -29.37 1.89
N PRO A 204 8.65 -30.39 1.88
CA PRO A 204 8.71 -31.38 0.78
C PRO A 204 7.41 -32.19 0.62
N GLU A 205 6.56 -32.18 1.64
CA GLU A 205 5.26 -32.85 1.66
C GLU A 205 4.15 -32.08 0.91
N LEU A 206 4.31 -30.76 0.71
CA LEU A 206 3.43 -29.95 -0.12
C LEU A 206 3.84 -30.07 -1.59
N LYS A 207 3.18 -30.97 -2.30
CA LYS A 207 3.42 -31.27 -3.71
C LYS A 207 2.21 -30.90 -4.55
N PHE A 208 2.46 -30.16 -5.61
CA PHE A 208 1.47 -29.93 -6.65
C PHE A 208 1.18 -31.23 -7.39
N SER A 209 -0.10 -31.57 -7.55
CA SER A 209 -0.54 -32.69 -8.36
C SER A 209 -1.89 -32.40 -9.00
N LEU A 210 -1.98 -32.52 -10.33
CA LEU A 210 -3.22 -32.32 -11.07
C LEU A 210 -4.33 -33.29 -10.65
N SER A 211 -3.98 -34.51 -10.23
CA SER A 211 -4.97 -35.51 -9.78
C SER A 211 -5.61 -35.17 -8.43
N LYS A 212 -5.00 -34.26 -7.66
CA LYS A 212 -5.53 -33.76 -6.38
C LYS A 212 -6.39 -32.50 -6.55
N PHE A 213 -6.68 -32.09 -7.78
CA PHE A 213 -7.59 -30.98 -8.04
C PHE A 213 -9.02 -31.35 -7.62
N ASP A 214 -9.62 -30.50 -6.80
CA ASP A 214 -11.01 -30.58 -6.39
C ASP A 214 -11.69 -29.21 -6.53
N PHE A 215 -12.70 -29.14 -7.39
CA PHE A 215 -13.53 -27.96 -7.64
C PHE A 215 -14.43 -27.59 -6.46
N SER A 216 -14.88 -28.57 -5.67
CA SER A 216 -15.67 -28.32 -4.46
C SER A 216 -14.88 -27.49 -3.45
N LYS A 217 -13.58 -27.79 -3.30
CA LYS A 217 -12.68 -27.01 -2.45
C LYS A 217 -12.47 -25.58 -2.95
N ILE A 218 -12.50 -25.36 -4.27
CA ILE A 218 -12.41 -24.01 -4.83
C ILE A 218 -13.65 -23.19 -4.49
N LYS A 219 -14.84 -23.80 -4.57
CA LYS A 219 -16.10 -23.14 -4.18
C LYS A 219 -16.10 -22.75 -2.70
N GLU A 220 -15.56 -23.63 -1.84
CA GLU A 220 -15.35 -23.36 -0.42
C GLU A 220 -14.40 -22.16 -0.22
N LEU A 221 -13.27 -22.12 -0.93
CA LEU A 221 -12.31 -21.01 -0.86
C LEU A 221 -12.92 -19.69 -1.35
N LEU A 222 -13.61 -19.71 -2.49
CA LEU A 222 -14.23 -18.51 -3.09
C LEU A 222 -15.33 -17.93 -2.20
N SER A 223 -16.16 -18.76 -1.57
CA SER A 223 -17.24 -18.27 -0.68
C SER A 223 -16.72 -17.53 0.55
N SER A 224 -15.53 -17.91 1.04
CA SER A 224 -14.83 -17.26 2.16
C SER A 224 -14.02 -16.02 1.73
N GLY A 225 -13.51 -16.00 0.49
CA GLY A 225 -12.60 -14.96 -0.02
C GLY A 225 -13.26 -13.79 -0.73
N ILE A 226 -14.53 -13.90 -1.13
CA ILE A 226 -15.19 -12.92 -2.02
C ILE A 226 -15.25 -11.53 -1.41
N TRP A 227 -15.50 -11.42 -0.10
CA TRP A 227 -15.55 -10.13 0.60
C TRP A 227 -14.17 -9.48 0.75
N ASN A 228 -13.11 -10.29 0.89
CA ASN A 228 -11.74 -9.77 0.92
C ASN A 228 -11.32 -9.23 -0.45
N SER A 229 -11.64 -9.95 -1.52
CA SER A 229 -11.43 -9.43 -2.89
C SER A 229 -12.23 -8.17 -3.14
N PHE A 230 -13.48 -8.11 -2.72
CA PHE A 230 -14.30 -6.93 -2.93
C PHE A 230 -13.75 -5.71 -2.19
N ASN A 231 -13.27 -5.87 -0.96
CA ASN A 231 -12.57 -4.82 -0.24
C ASN A 231 -11.25 -4.40 -0.91
N ALA A 232 -10.47 -5.36 -1.43
CA ALA A 232 -9.26 -5.07 -2.18
C ALA A 232 -9.55 -4.31 -3.48
N LEU A 233 -10.59 -4.73 -4.23
CA LEU A 233 -11.09 -4.05 -5.42
C LEU A 233 -11.40 -2.60 -5.13
N ASN A 234 -12.22 -2.37 -4.11
CA ASN A 234 -12.64 -1.03 -3.74
C ASN A 234 -11.46 -0.15 -3.35
N ARG A 235 -10.48 -0.69 -2.61
CA ARG A 235 -9.27 0.06 -2.27
C ARG A 235 -8.50 0.47 -3.53
N ILE A 236 -8.32 -0.45 -4.48
CA ILE A 236 -7.59 -0.16 -5.72
C ILE A 236 -8.37 0.81 -6.61
N LEU A 237 -9.70 0.67 -6.69
CA LEU A 237 -10.61 1.61 -7.35
C LEU A 237 -10.40 3.03 -6.84
N LEU A 238 -10.42 3.16 -5.52
CA LEU A 238 -10.27 4.43 -4.84
C LEU A 238 -8.87 5.03 -5.06
N THR A 239 -7.79 4.25 -5.06
CA THR A 239 -6.42 4.81 -5.10
C THR A 239 -5.84 4.95 -6.52
N GLY A 240 -6.28 4.13 -7.47
CA GLY A 240 -5.72 4.03 -8.82
C GLY A 240 -6.48 4.79 -9.91
N MET A 241 -7.79 5.02 -9.74
CA MET A 241 -8.64 5.54 -10.82
C MET A 241 -8.31 7.00 -11.17
N ASP A 242 -7.79 7.78 -10.21
CA ASP A 242 -7.34 9.15 -10.43
C ASP A 242 -6.36 9.28 -11.59
N LEU A 243 -5.44 8.31 -11.75
CA LEU A 243 -4.44 8.33 -12.82
C LEU A 243 -5.07 8.08 -14.20
N PHE A 244 -6.07 7.20 -14.26
CA PHE A 244 -6.83 6.93 -15.48
C PHE A 244 -7.65 8.14 -15.90
N ILE A 245 -8.41 8.70 -14.96
CA ILE A 245 -9.24 9.87 -15.21
C ILE A 245 -8.35 11.05 -15.64
N CYS A 246 -7.22 11.25 -14.98
CA CYS A 246 -6.25 12.27 -15.37
C CYS A 246 -5.69 12.05 -16.79
N ASN A 247 -5.41 10.80 -17.18
CA ASN A 247 -4.88 10.53 -18.51
C ASN A 247 -5.91 10.79 -19.60
N ILE A 248 -7.15 10.31 -19.41
CA ILE A 248 -8.23 10.38 -20.41
C ILE A 248 -8.75 11.81 -20.56
N PHE A 249 -8.98 12.52 -19.45
CA PHE A 249 -9.65 13.81 -19.45
C PHE A 249 -8.70 15.02 -19.37
N VAL A 250 -7.43 14.83 -18.97
CA VAL A 250 -6.45 15.93 -18.87
C VAL A 250 -5.35 15.75 -19.92
N ASN A 251 -4.38 14.87 -19.68
CA ASN A 251 -3.33 14.42 -20.62
C ASN A 251 -2.27 13.55 -19.92
N ALA A 252 -1.38 12.94 -20.70
CA ALA A 252 -0.28 12.11 -20.20
C ALA A 252 0.73 12.86 -19.31
N ASN A 253 1.06 14.12 -19.63
CA ASN A 253 2.01 14.91 -18.83
C ASN A 253 1.47 15.18 -17.41
N ALA A 254 0.20 15.56 -17.31
CA ALA A 254 -0.51 15.76 -16.05
C ALA A 254 -0.57 14.46 -15.22
N THR A 255 -0.78 13.30 -15.85
CA THR A 255 -0.72 11.99 -15.18
C THR A 255 0.66 11.71 -14.60
N GLY A 256 1.74 12.11 -15.31
CA GLY A 256 3.11 12.06 -14.80
C GLY A 256 3.30 12.88 -13.53
N LEU A 257 2.91 14.16 -13.57
CA LEU A 257 3.01 15.06 -12.42
C LEU A 257 2.17 14.56 -11.23
N LEU A 258 0.95 14.07 -11.48
CA LEU A 258 0.07 13.48 -10.45
C LEU A 258 0.68 12.22 -9.82
N SER A 259 1.29 11.34 -10.63
CA SER A 259 1.95 10.13 -10.13
C SER A 259 3.11 10.46 -9.19
N VAL A 260 3.92 11.46 -9.54
CA VAL A 260 5.04 11.94 -8.71
C VAL A 260 4.52 12.60 -7.42
N ALA A 261 3.46 13.41 -7.50
CA ALA A 261 2.85 14.07 -6.35
C ALA A 261 2.30 13.08 -5.32
N LYS A 262 1.73 11.94 -5.76
CA LYS A 262 1.18 10.89 -4.90
C LYS A 262 2.25 9.95 -4.30
N ALA A 263 3.47 9.91 -4.86
CA ALA A 263 4.50 8.96 -4.45
C ALA A 263 4.88 9.08 -2.96
N ALA A 264 5.22 10.30 -2.50
CA ALA A 264 5.62 10.53 -1.10
C ALA A 264 4.45 10.30 -0.10
N PRO A 265 3.22 10.78 -0.35
CA PRO A 265 2.09 10.46 0.51
C PRO A 265 1.80 8.95 0.61
N ILE A 266 1.84 8.20 -0.49
CA ILE A 266 1.59 6.74 -0.50
C ILE A 266 2.65 5.98 0.31
N ILE A 267 3.90 6.45 0.33
CA ILE A 267 4.96 5.91 1.17
C ILE A 267 4.58 6.03 2.65
N LEU A 268 4.11 7.20 3.07
CA LEU A 268 3.65 7.42 4.45
C LEU A 268 2.46 6.52 4.81
N GLU A 269 1.46 6.42 3.92
CA GLU A 269 0.30 5.55 4.12
C GLU A 269 0.72 4.08 4.27
N SER A 270 1.63 3.61 3.41
CA SER A 270 2.11 2.22 3.43
C SER A 270 2.85 1.89 4.73
N PHE A 271 3.58 2.85 5.29
CA PHE A 271 4.28 2.68 6.56
C PHE A 271 3.29 2.52 7.72
N VAL A 272 2.25 3.37 7.73
CA VAL A 272 1.16 3.28 8.70
C VAL A 272 0.40 1.96 8.58
N ALA A 273 0.11 1.52 7.35
CA ALA A 273 -0.55 0.25 7.10
C ALA A 273 0.23 -0.94 7.67
N GLN A 274 1.55 -0.96 7.47
CA GLN A 274 2.42 -2.00 8.00
C GLN A 274 2.47 -1.98 9.54
N LEU A 275 2.55 -0.80 10.15
CA LEU A 275 2.54 -0.64 11.60
C LEU A 275 1.20 -1.09 12.22
N SER A 276 0.09 -0.78 11.56
CA SER A 276 -1.26 -1.19 11.97
C SER A 276 -1.41 -2.70 12.11
N GLY A 277 -0.84 -3.47 11.18
CA GLY A 277 -0.92 -4.94 11.17
C GLY A 277 -0.37 -5.61 12.44
N ILE A 278 0.48 -4.92 13.22
CA ILE A 278 1.04 -5.43 14.48
C ILE A 278 -0.04 -5.61 15.55
N PHE A 279 -1.12 -4.82 15.50
CA PHE A 279 -2.21 -4.87 16.48
C PHE A 279 -3.26 -5.94 16.18
N ALA A 280 -3.31 -6.45 14.94
CA ALA A 280 -4.34 -7.39 14.51
C ALA A 280 -4.44 -8.67 15.37
N PRO A 281 -3.33 -9.36 15.75
CA PRO A 281 -3.42 -10.55 16.59
C PRO A 281 -4.02 -10.27 17.97
N LYS A 282 -3.73 -9.10 18.55
CA LYS A 282 -4.24 -8.73 19.87
C LYS A 282 -5.74 -8.43 19.82
N PHE A 283 -6.22 -7.85 18.72
CA PHE A 283 -7.65 -7.62 18.53
C PHE A 283 -8.42 -8.94 18.46
N VAL A 284 -7.91 -9.90 17.69
CA VAL A 284 -8.49 -11.25 17.59
C VAL A 284 -8.49 -11.96 18.95
N GLU A 285 -7.40 -11.85 19.72
CA GLU A 285 -7.29 -12.47 21.05
C GLU A 285 -8.31 -11.90 22.05
N LEU A 286 -8.45 -10.57 22.11
CA LEU A 286 -9.38 -9.93 23.05
C LEU A 286 -10.84 -10.17 22.64
N TYR A 287 -11.12 -10.16 21.34
CA TYR A 287 -12.45 -10.45 20.81
C TYR A 287 -12.86 -11.91 21.07
N SER A 288 -11.97 -12.89 20.84
CA SER A 288 -12.29 -14.31 21.06
C SER A 288 -12.54 -14.66 22.53
N LYS A 289 -12.00 -13.87 23.46
CA LYS A 289 -12.25 -13.96 24.90
C LYS A 289 -13.46 -13.13 25.37
N ASN A 290 -14.21 -12.50 24.46
CA ASN A 290 -15.31 -11.57 24.76
C ASN A 290 -14.91 -10.39 25.68
N LEU A 291 -13.63 -9.99 25.68
CA LEU A 291 -13.12 -8.87 26.48
C LEU A 291 -13.26 -7.54 25.73
N ILE A 292 -14.51 -7.16 25.42
CA ILE A 292 -14.82 -6.00 24.56
C ILE A 292 -14.31 -4.68 25.15
N THR A 293 -14.40 -4.48 26.46
CA THR A 293 -13.91 -3.26 27.12
C THR A 293 -12.40 -3.08 26.95
N ASP A 294 -11.64 -4.17 27.07
CA ASP A 294 -10.19 -4.14 26.88
C ASP A 294 -9.82 -4.03 25.40
N LEU A 295 -10.62 -4.61 24.51
CA LEU A 295 -10.48 -4.40 23.06
C LEU A 295 -10.66 -2.93 22.67
N ILE A 296 -11.63 -2.22 23.27
CA ILE A 296 -11.83 -0.78 23.04
C ILE A 296 -10.61 0.02 23.54
N LYS A 297 -10.07 -0.32 24.73
CA LYS A 297 -8.86 0.33 25.25
C LYS A 297 -7.67 0.10 24.33
N GLU A 298 -7.46 -1.14 23.88
CA GLU A 298 -6.37 -1.48 22.96
C GLU A 298 -6.55 -0.81 21.60
N ALA A 299 -7.78 -0.73 21.08
CA ALA A 299 -8.08 -0.03 19.84
C ALA A 299 -7.77 1.48 19.95
N LYS A 300 -8.22 2.14 21.02
CA LYS A 300 -7.89 3.55 21.28
C LYS A 300 -6.39 3.78 21.46
N PHE A 301 -5.70 2.86 22.15
CA PHE A 301 -4.25 2.91 22.29
C PHE A 301 -3.55 2.77 20.93
N SER A 302 -3.96 1.81 20.10
CA SER A 302 -3.40 1.62 18.76
C SER A 302 -3.58 2.85 17.86
N MET A 303 -4.74 3.52 17.91
CA MET A 303 -4.98 4.77 17.18
C MET A 303 -3.99 5.86 17.62
N LYS A 304 -3.75 6.01 18.93
CA LYS A 304 -2.78 6.98 19.47
C LYS A 304 -1.34 6.63 19.05
N VAL A 305 -0.97 5.34 19.07
CA VAL A 305 0.38 4.91 18.67
C VAL A 305 0.62 5.20 17.19
N ILE A 306 -0.34 4.86 16.32
CA ILE A 306 -0.21 5.14 14.89
C ILE A 306 -0.19 6.64 14.62
N ALA A 307 -1.10 7.40 15.24
CA ALA A 307 -1.13 8.85 15.10
C ALA A 307 0.18 9.49 15.59
N PHE A 308 0.72 9.02 16.72
CA PHE A 308 2.01 9.47 17.23
C PHE A 308 3.15 9.23 16.24
N VAL A 309 3.26 8.02 15.68
CA VAL A 309 4.31 7.66 14.72
C VAL A 309 4.16 8.43 13.39
N MET A 310 2.94 8.63 12.91
CA MET A 310 2.67 9.31 11.64
C MET A 310 2.77 10.84 11.74
N SER A 311 2.41 11.43 12.89
CA SER A 311 2.27 12.89 13.01
C SER A 311 3.57 13.64 12.75
N ALA A 312 4.71 13.13 13.23
CA ALA A 312 6.01 13.78 13.04
C ALA A 312 6.46 13.81 11.56
N PRO A 313 6.57 12.68 10.83
CA PRO A 313 6.97 12.71 9.43
C PRO A 313 5.95 13.44 8.54
N ALA A 314 4.65 13.31 8.82
CA ALA A 314 3.63 14.03 8.06
C ALA A 314 3.69 15.54 8.31
N ALA A 315 3.86 16.00 9.56
CA ALA A 315 3.95 17.43 9.86
C ALA A 315 5.20 18.06 9.25
N PHE A 316 6.32 17.35 9.30
CA PHE A 316 7.55 17.80 8.67
C PHE A 316 7.38 17.92 7.15
N PHE A 317 6.73 16.93 6.51
CA PHE A 317 6.43 16.96 5.09
C PHE A 317 5.44 18.06 4.70
N VAL A 318 4.47 18.40 5.55
CA VAL A 318 3.57 19.56 5.32
C VAL A 318 4.35 20.87 5.31
N VAL A 319 5.26 21.08 6.26
CA VAL A 319 5.95 22.38 6.41
C VAL A 319 7.09 22.56 5.40
N PHE A 320 7.86 21.48 5.18
CA PHE A 320 9.08 21.47 4.37
C PHE A 320 8.94 20.69 3.06
N GLY A 321 7.71 20.33 2.66
CA GLY A 321 7.44 19.55 1.45
C GLY A 321 7.91 20.24 0.17
N LEU A 322 7.86 21.58 0.10
CA LEU A 322 8.39 22.30 -1.05
C LEU A 322 9.92 22.13 -1.14
N ASN A 323 10.65 22.32 -0.05
CA ASN A 323 12.10 22.09 0.01
C ASN A 323 12.44 20.63 -0.34
N PHE A 324 11.64 19.68 0.15
CA PHE A 324 11.77 18.28 -0.22
C PHE A 324 11.67 18.08 -1.74
N TYR A 325 10.62 18.59 -2.39
CA TYR A 325 10.46 18.41 -3.84
C TYR A 325 11.53 19.16 -4.64
N THR A 326 12.00 20.32 -4.18
CA THR A 326 13.14 21.02 -4.80
C THR A 326 14.42 20.19 -4.75
N LEU A 327 14.70 19.54 -3.61
CA LEU A 327 15.88 18.67 -3.46
C LEU A 327 15.73 17.33 -4.17
N TRP A 328 14.50 16.81 -4.24
CA TRP A 328 14.19 15.52 -4.84
C TRP A 328 14.12 15.60 -6.36
N LEU A 329 13.67 16.74 -6.91
CA LEU A 329 13.46 16.98 -8.33
C LEU A 329 14.22 18.22 -8.83
N PRO A 330 15.57 18.27 -8.68
CA PRO A 330 16.36 19.46 -9.01
C PRO A 330 16.41 19.78 -10.52
N PHE A 331 15.98 18.84 -11.37
CA PHE A 331 15.93 18.98 -12.82
C PHE A 331 14.59 19.54 -13.35
N LYS A 332 13.63 19.83 -12.46
CA LYS A 332 12.33 20.40 -12.81
C LYS A 332 12.30 21.91 -12.67
N SER A 333 11.39 22.57 -13.38
CA SER A 333 11.18 24.00 -13.20
C SER A 333 10.56 24.30 -11.82
N ALA A 334 10.75 25.52 -11.33
CA ALA A 334 10.18 25.95 -10.05
C ALA A 334 8.64 25.84 -10.03
N ASP A 335 7.99 26.09 -11.17
CA ASP A 335 6.53 26.03 -11.28
C ASP A 335 6.02 24.59 -11.30
N GLU A 336 6.72 23.66 -11.96
CA GLU A 336 6.40 22.23 -11.86
C GLU A 336 6.54 21.71 -10.44
N VAL A 337 7.61 22.11 -9.72
CA VAL A 337 7.83 21.71 -8.33
C VAL A 337 6.73 22.26 -7.42
N LYS A 338 6.34 23.52 -7.58
CA LYS A 338 5.21 24.12 -6.85
C LYS A 338 3.91 23.38 -7.14
N PHE A 339 3.65 23.03 -8.40
CA PHE A 339 2.45 22.28 -8.79
C PHE A 339 2.43 20.89 -8.13
N ILE A 340 3.53 20.13 -8.22
CA ILE A 340 3.67 18.82 -7.58
C ILE A 340 3.44 18.92 -6.07
N TYR A 341 4.05 19.92 -5.42
CA TYR A 341 3.87 20.18 -4.00
C TYR A 341 2.39 20.43 -3.66
N SER A 342 1.70 21.33 -4.38
CA SER A 342 0.28 21.64 -4.14
C SER A 342 -0.61 20.41 -4.27
N ILE A 343 -0.42 19.60 -5.32
CA ILE A 343 -1.17 18.35 -5.52
C ILE A 343 -0.83 17.34 -4.41
N SER A 344 0.44 17.24 -4.00
CA SER A 344 0.87 16.36 -2.92
C SER A 344 0.22 16.75 -1.58
N MET A 345 0.15 18.05 -1.26
CA MET A 345 -0.50 18.53 -0.04
C MET A 345 -1.99 18.19 0.00
N ILE A 346 -2.69 18.34 -1.13
CA ILE A 346 -4.10 17.96 -1.22
C ILE A 346 -4.25 16.44 -1.00
N THR A 347 -3.46 15.63 -1.71
CA THR A 347 -3.53 14.16 -1.59
C THR A 347 -3.08 13.62 -0.21
N LEU A 348 -2.27 14.37 0.53
CA LEU A 348 -1.84 14.02 1.88
C LEU A 348 -2.96 14.09 2.92
N VAL A 349 -3.95 14.99 2.75
CA VAL A 349 -5.06 15.18 3.70
C VAL A 349 -5.78 13.86 4.04
N PRO A 350 -6.32 13.10 3.05
CA PRO A 350 -7.00 11.84 3.34
C PRO A 350 -6.03 10.79 3.92
N ILE A 351 -4.75 10.85 3.58
CA ILE A 351 -3.72 9.94 4.12
C ILE A 351 -3.46 10.20 5.61
N VAL A 352 -3.46 11.46 6.05
CA VAL A 352 -3.38 11.78 7.49
C VAL A 352 -4.65 11.30 8.21
N PHE A 353 -5.82 11.53 7.63
CA PHE A 353 -7.10 11.14 8.23
C PHE A 353 -7.21 9.61 8.37
N ILE A 354 -6.90 8.87 7.30
CA ILE A 354 -6.99 7.40 7.31
C ILE A 354 -5.96 6.81 8.26
N SER A 355 -4.77 7.42 8.39
CA SER A 355 -3.71 6.93 9.27
C SER A 355 -4.17 6.82 10.72
N PHE A 356 -5.01 7.74 11.19
CA PHE A 356 -5.48 7.73 12.58
C PHE A 356 -6.60 6.71 12.84
N VAL A 357 -7.14 6.10 11.78
CA VAL A 357 -8.20 5.07 11.81
C VAL A 357 -7.69 3.71 11.35
N PHE A 358 -6.50 3.64 10.74
CA PHE A 358 -5.99 2.44 10.07
C PHE A 358 -5.95 1.19 10.96
N SER A 359 -5.76 1.33 12.27
CA SER A 359 -5.84 0.19 13.21
C SER A 359 -7.24 -0.38 13.38
N LEU A 360 -8.28 0.44 13.23
CA LEU A 360 -9.68 0.03 13.39
C LEU A 360 -10.12 -0.93 12.27
N PHE A 361 -9.49 -0.91 11.10
CA PHE A 361 -9.75 -1.90 10.05
C PHE A 361 -9.42 -3.33 10.47
N ASN A 362 -8.52 -3.51 11.45
CA ASN A 362 -8.28 -4.84 12.03
C ASN A 362 -9.52 -5.35 12.81
N LEU A 363 -10.42 -4.47 13.26
CA LEU A 363 -11.68 -4.89 13.89
C LEU A 363 -12.64 -5.53 12.88
N ASP A 364 -12.65 -5.07 11.62
CA ASP A 364 -13.47 -5.68 10.57
C ASP A 364 -13.09 -7.15 10.37
N SER A 365 -11.79 -7.43 10.35
CA SER A 365 -11.27 -8.81 10.27
C SER A 365 -11.49 -9.59 11.56
N ALA A 366 -11.27 -8.99 12.74
CA ALA A 366 -11.44 -9.68 14.02
C ALA A 366 -12.90 -10.08 14.31
N THR A 367 -13.84 -9.22 13.92
CA THR A 367 -15.30 -9.46 14.09
C THR A 367 -15.94 -10.18 12.90
N ASN A 368 -15.20 -10.40 11.82
CA ASN A 368 -15.69 -10.97 10.56
C ASN A 368 -16.89 -10.18 9.95
N LYS A 369 -16.98 -8.87 10.21
CA LYS A 369 -18.07 -7.99 9.74
C LYS A 369 -17.66 -7.21 8.47
N LEU A 370 -17.10 -7.90 7.48
CA LEU A 370 -16.48 -7.31 6.28
C LEU A 370 -17.46 -6.77 5.22
N ARG A 371 -18.75 -7.14 5.31
CA ARG A 371 -19.78 -6.77 4.31
C ARG A 371 -20.13 -5.28 4.31
N ARG A 372 -20.21 -4.65 5.50
CA ARG A 372 -20.51 -3.22 5.63
C ARG A 372 -19.43 -2.35 4.96
N PRO A 373 -18.12 -2.50 5.28
CA PRO A 373 -17.08 -1.71 4.63
C PRO A 373 -16.98 -2.01 3.13
N ALA A 374 -17.22 -3.24 2.71
CA ALA A 374 -17.29 -3.59 1.29
C ALA A 374 -18.33 -2.73 0.54
N ILE A 375 -19.58 -2.68 1.01
CA ILE A 375 -20.65 -1.93 0.34
C ILE A 375 -20.37 -0.41 0.37
N ALA A 376 -20.00 0.13 1.54
CA ALA A 376 -19.74 1.56 1.68
C ALA A 376 -18.61 2.02 0.77
N ASN A 377 -17.53 1.25 0.67
CA ASN A 377 -16.37 1.59 -0.17
C ASN A 377 -16.70 1.55 -1.66
N THR A 378 -17.58 0.65 -2.11
CA THR A 378 -18.04 0.63 -3.50
C THR A 378 -18.87 1.85 -3.83
N ILE A 379 -19.85 2.17 -2.98
CA ILE A 379 -20.70 3.35 -3.19
C ILE A 379 -19.84 4.60 -3.28
N LEU A 380 -18.95 4.80 -2.31
CA LEU A 380 -18.05 5.96 -2.29
C LEU A 380 -17.06 5.97 -3.45
N GLY A 381 -16.51 4.82 -3.85
CA GLY A 381 -15.61 4.73 -5.00
C GLY A 381 -16.30 5.10 -6.30
N VAL A 382 -17.49 4.56 -6.56
CA VAL A 382 -18.30 4.89 -7.73
C VAL A 382 -18.71 6.37 -7.70
N SER A 383 -19.18 6.87 -6.55
CA SER A 383 -19.54 8.29 -6.40
C SER A 383 -18.35 9.23 -6.63
N THR A 384 -17.15 8.86 -6.16
CA THR A 384 -15.92 9.64 -6.38
C THR A 384 -15.62 9.74 -7.88
N ILE A 385 -15.68 8.61 -8.59
CA ILE A 385 -15.42 8.55 -10.04
C ILE A 385 -16.43 9.37 -10.83
N ILE A 386 -17.72 9.21 -10.51
CA ILE A 386 -18.79 9.98 -11.17
C ILE A 386 -18.58 11.47 -10.91
N ALA A 387 -18.27 11.87 -9.68
CA ALA A 387 -18.03 13.26 -9.33
C ALA A 387 -16.77 13.82 -10.02
N GLN A 388 -15.69 13.06 -10.13
CA GLN A 388 -14.48 13.45 -10.86
C GLN A 388 -14.78 13.67 -12.35
N ILE A 389 -15.48 12.73 -12.99
CA ILE A 389 -15.85 12.83 -14.40
C ILE A 389 -16.80 14.01 -14.62
N ALA A 390 -17.81 14.20 -13.76
CA ALA A 390 -18.73 15.31 -13.86
C ALA A 390 -18.00 16.65 -13.72
N LEU A 391 -17.14 16.79 -12.70
CA LEU A 391 -16.39 18.02 -12.48
C LEU A 391 -15.49 18.33 -13.69
N LEU A 392 -14.78 17.36 -14.24
CA LEU A 392 -13.91 17.57 -15.41
C LEU A 392 -14.68 17.87 -16.71
N LYS A 393 -15.93 17.40 -16.85
CA LYS A 393 -16.76 17.72 -18.01
C LYS A 393 -17.39 19.11 -17.94
N PHE A 394 -17.69 19.59 -16.72
CA PHE A 394 -18.41 20.84 -16.50
C PHE A 394 -17.52 21.98 -15.99
N SER A 395 -16.22 21.75 -15.80
CA SER A 395 -15.31 22.78 -15.28
C SER A 395 -13.84 22.50 -15.64
N ASP A 396 -13.03 23.57 -15.63
CA ASP A 396 -11.62 23.53 -16.05
C ASP A 396 -10.62 23.28 -14.89
N TYR A 397 -11.07 22.68 -13.78
CA TYR A 397 -10.20 22.45 -12.61
C TYR A 397 -9.09 21.41 -12.85
N GLY A 398 -9.12 20.67 -13.96
CA GLY A 398 -8.09 19.71 -14.35
C GLY A 398 -7.66 18.77 -13.20
N VAL A 399 -6.35 18.66 -12.98
CA VAL A 399 -5.78 17.78 -11.93
C VAL A 399 -6.25 18.17 -10.53
N TYR A 400 -6.39 19.47 -10.22
CA TYR A 400 -6.88 19.93 -8.92
C TYR A 400 -8.30 19.40 -8.65
N GLY A 401 -9.15 19.41 -9.67
CA GLY A 401 -10.50 18.87 -9.58
C GLY A 401 -10.53 17.39 -9.18
N ILE A 402 -9.67 16.59 -9.82
CA ILE A 402 -9.55 15.14 -9.54
C ILE A 402 -9.19 14.91 -8.06
N VAL A 403 -8.14 15.59 -7.57
CA VAL A 403 -7.66 15.36 -6.21
C VAL A 403 -8.58 15.95 -5.16
N ILE A 404 -9.20 17.11 -5.39
CA ILE A 404 -10.14 17.72 -4.44
C ILE A 404 -11.37 16.82 -4.24
N VAL A 405 -11.95 16.31 -5.32
CA VAL A 405 -13.08 15.36 -5.23
C VAL A 405 -12.68 14.13 -4.43
N ALA A 406 -11.51 13.54 -4.70
CA ALA A 406 -11.01 12.41 -3.93
C ALA A 406 -10.89 12.75 -2.43
N VAL A 407 -10.28 13.89 -2.07
CA VAL A 407 -10.15 14.31 -0.67
C VAL A 407 -11.51 14.43 0.03
N VAL A 408 -12.49 15.06 -0.62
CA VAL A 408 -13.83 15.26 -0.05
C VAL A 408 -14.51 13.92 0.24
N PHE A 409 -14.60 13.04 -0.76
CA PHE A 409 -15.27 11.75 -0.60
C PHE A 409 -14.56 10.82 0.38
N TYR A 410 -13.23 10.79 0.36
CA TYR A 410 -12.47 10.02 1.35
C TYR A 410 -12.62 10.57 2.77
N SER A 411 -12.65 11.88 2.94
CA SER A 411 -12.86 12.48 4.26
C SER A 411 -14.25 12.17 4.81
N ILE A 412 -15.28 12.23 3.94
CA ILE A 412 -16.65 11.81 4.28
C ILE A 412 -16.68 10.34 4.69
N ARG A 413 -15.97 9.47 3.97
CA ARG A 413 -15.86 8.04 4.33
C ARG A 413 -15.28 7.86 5.73
N ILE A 414 -14.14 8.51 6.01
CA ILE A 414 -13.41 8.30 7.27
C ILE A 414 -14.25 8.80 8.44
N LEU A 415 -14.78 10.02 8.32
CA LEU A 415 -15.53 10.68 9.39
C LEU A 415 -16.96 10.18 9.51
N GLY A 416 -17.60 9.77 8.41
CA GLY A 416 -19.00 9.38 8.36
C GLY A 416 -19.25 7.88 8.37
N PHE A 417 -18.26 7.06 8.02
CA PHE A 417 -18.41 5.61 7.94
C PHE A 417 -17.39 4.85 8.79
N ASP A 418 -16.09 5.03 8.58
CA ASP A 418 -15.07 4.13 9.17
C ASP A 418 -15.09 4.13 10.71
N LEU A 419 -15.19 5.32 11.34
CA LEU A 419 -15.31 5.45 12.80
C LEU A 419 -16.60 4.85 13.35
N ILE A 420 -17.72 5.04 12.63
CA ILE A 420 -19.04 4.51 13.01
C ILE A 420 -19.04 2.98 12.89
N ASN A 421 -18.50 2.46 11.79
CA ASN A 421 -18.42 1.03 11.52
C ASN A 421 -17.58 0.32 12.58
N ALA A 422 -16.46 0.91 13.02
CA ALA A 422 -15.67 0.37 14.13
C ALA A 422 -16.47 0.24 15.44
N ALA A 423 -17.31 1.23 15.75
CA ALA A 423 -18.20 1.18 16.92
C ALA A 423 -19.33 0.15 16.75
N LEU A 424 -19.94 0.08 15.57
CA LEU A 424 -20.98 -0.89 15.22
C LEU A 424 -20.47 -2.34 15.22
N ASN A 425 -19.19 -2.57 14.92
CA ASN A 425 -18.59 -3.89 14.98
C ASN A 425 -18.52 -4.42 16.42
N LEU A 426 -18.28 -3.52 17.38
CA LEU A 426 -18.19 -3.80 18.81
C LEU A 426 -19.51 -3.60 19.56
N GLU A 427 -20.58 -3.20 18.87
CA GLU A 427 -21.91 -2.95 19.45
C GLU A 427 -21.89 -1.93 20.58
N VAL A 428 -21.08 -0.88 20.41
CA VAL A 428 -20.96 0.24 21.35
C VAL A 428 -21.46 1.56 20.75
N LYS A 429 -21.54 2.60 21.58
CA LYS A 429 -21.97 3.94 21.16
C LYS A 429 -21.17 4.41 19.95
N LEU A 430 -21.86 4.91 18.92
CA LEU A 430 -21.25 5.30 17.63
C LEU A 430 -20.13 6.35 17.79
N THR A 431 -20.20 7.18 18.83
CA THR A 431 -19.22 8.24 19.09
C THR A 431 -17.96 7.77 19.84
N THR A 432 -17.83 6.48 20.14
CA THR A 432 -16.79 5.94 21.05
C THR A 432 -15.35 6.28 20.62
N PHE A 433 -15.08 6.33 19.32
CA PHE A 433 -13.74 6.56 18.77
C PHE A 433 -13.47 8.02 18.37
N TYR A 434 -14.50 8.85 18.20
CA TYR A 434 -14.37 10.23 17.73
C TYR A 434 -13.55 11.11 18.67
N GLY A 435 -13.73 10.94 19.99
CA GLY A 435 -12.97 11.73 20.98
C GLY A 435 -11.45 11.51 20.87
N VAL A 436 -11.02 10.27 20.60
CA VAL A 436 -9.59 9.96 20.38
C VAL A 436 -9.14 10.47 19.01
N TYR A 437 -9.97 10.31 17.98
CA TYR A 437 -9.66 10.76 16.63
C TYR A 437 -9.43 12.28 16.56
N PHE A 438 -10.36 13.09 17.07
CA PHE A 438 -10.21 14.56 17.05
C PHE A 438 -9.11 15.06 17.98
N LYS A 439 -8.87 14.39 19.11
CA LYS A 439 -7.69 14.67 19.94
C LYS A 439 -6.41 14.46 19.12
N ASN A 440 -6.29 13.34 18.42
CA ASN A 440 -5.12 13.03 17.61
C ASN A 440 -4.91 14.05 16.49
N LEU A 441 -5.99 14.48 15.82
CA LEU A 441 -5.95 15.50 14.78
C LEU A 441 -5.53 16.87 15.33
N ALA A 442 -6.02 17.26 16.51
CA ALA A 442 -5.62 18.51 17.17
C ALA A 442 -4.14 18.51 17.55
N VAL A 443 -3.61 17.38 18.07
CA VAL A 443 -2.19 17.24 18.37
C VAL A 443 -1.35 17.30 17.08
N PHE A 444 -1.79 16.66 16.00
CA PHE A 444 -1.14 16.77 14.70
C PHE A 444 -1.10 18.22 14.20
N ALA A 445 -2.22 18.93 14.24
CA ALA A 445 -2.31 20.33 13.85
C ALA A 445 -1.36 21.21 14.70
N LEU A 446 -1.26 20.95 16.00
CA LEU A 446 -0.30 21.64 16.87
C LEU A 446 1.15 21.36 16.45
N CYS A 447 1.51 20.11 16.13
CA CYS A 447 2.84 19.79 15.62
C CYS A 447 3.16 20.55 14.32
N VAL A 448 2.20 20.64 13.39
CA VAL A 448 2.34 21.43 12.16
C VAL A 448 2.54 22.90 12.48
N LEU A 449 1.72 23.48 13.35
CA LEU A 449 1.82 24.90 13.73
C LEU A 449 3.17 25.24 14.38
N VAL A 450 3.66 24.39 15.28
CA VAL A 450 4.97 24.58 15.93
C VAL A 450 6.10 24.51 14.91
N MET A 451 6.08 23.51 14.02
CA MET A 451 7.10 23.41 12.95
C MET A 451 7.03 24.58 11.97
N PHE A 452 5.82 25.02 11.63
CA PHE A 452 5.61 26.16 10.72
C PHE A 452 6.13 27.46 11.33
N ALA A 453 5.88 27.72 12.61
CA ALA A 453 6.40 28.89 13.33
C ALA A 453 7.95 28.91 13.37
N CYS A 454 8.59 27.74 13.31
CA CYS A 454 10.05 27.63 13.30
C CYS A 454 10.66 27.56 11.89
N LYS A 455 9.85 27.59 10.83
CA LYS A 455 10.30 27.33 9.45
C LYS A 455 11.37 28.31 8.98
N ASP A 456 11.19 29.60 9.25
CA ASP A 456 12.05 30.67 8.72
C ASP A 456 13.45 30.70 9.34
N PHE A 457 13.66 29.97 10.45
CA PHE A 457 14.97 29.85 11.09
C PHE A 457 15.90 28.84 10.38
N VAL A 458 15.43 28.17 9.33
CA VAL A 458 16.16 27.04 8.72
C VAL A 458 16.17 27.12 7.20
N SER A 459 17.37 27.09 6.60
CA SER A 459 17.54 26.87 5.15
C SER A 459 17.81 25.39 4.87
N LEU A 460 17.01 24.79 3.97
CA LEU A 460 17.12 23.38 3.59
C LEU A 460 17.58 23.26 2.13
N ASP A 461 18.87 23.51 1.92
CA ASP A 461 19.46 23.60 0.57
C ASP A 461 20.18 22.32 0.13
N ASN A 462 20.35 21.35 1.04
CA ASN A 462 20.96 20.05 0.72
C ASN A 462 20.38 18.93 1.58
N TRP A 463 20.60 17.68 1.14
CA TRP A 463 20.09 16.48 1.81
C TRP A 463 20.63 16.29 3.23
N LEU A 464 21.85 16.74 3.53
CA LEU A 464 22.44 16.61 4.87
C LEU A 464 21.72 17.52 5.87
N LYS A 465 21.58 18.82 5.55
CA LYS A 465 20.79 19.77 6.34
C LYS A 465 19.35 19.26 6.48
N PHE A 466 18.75 18.82 5.38
CA PHE A 466 17.40 18.25 5.39
C PHE A 466 17.26 17.08 6.37
N ALA A 467 18.18 16.13 6.36
CA ALA A 467 18.16 14.99 7.28
C ALA A 467 18.36 15.38 8.75
N ILE A 468 19.31 16.30 9.03
CA ILE A 468 19.58 16.76 10.39
C ILE A 468 18.36 17.49 10.96
N PHE A 469 17.82 18.47 10.22
CA PHE A 469 16.65 19.21 10.66
C PHE A 469 15.40 18.32 10.73
N ALA A 470 15.21 17.38 9.79
CA ALA A 470 14.16 16.38 9.89
C ALA A 470 14.25 15.58 11.20
N ALA A 471 15.45 15.15 11.59
CA ALA A 471 15.66 14.43 12.84
C ALA A 471 15.38 15.31 14.08
N ILE A 472 15.81 16.57 14.07
CA ILE A 472 15.56 17.52 15.17
C ILE A 472 14.06 17.81 15.31
N TYR A 473 13.39 18.21 14.22
CA TYR A 473 11.97 18.53 14.23
C TYR A 473 11.11 17.30 14.55
N ALA A 474 11.42 16.14 13.97
CA ALA A 474 10.73 14.90 14.30
C ALA A 474 10.96 14.52 15.77
N GLY A 475 12.19 14.65 16.28
CA GLY A 475 12.52 14.42 17.69
C GLY A 475 11.71 15.31 18.62
N ALA A 476 11.67 16.61 18.36
CA ALA A 476 10.86 17.57 19.11
C ALA A 476 9.37 17.24 19.05
N ALA A 477 8.85 16.90 17.87
CA ALA A 477 7.45 16.51 17.69
C ALA A 477 7.11 15.19 18.38
N TYR A 478 8.03 14.24 18.46
CA TYR A 478 7.85 13.01 19.24
C TYR A 478 7.93 13.27 20.74
N VAL A 479 8.77 14.19 21.21
CA VAL A 479 8.77 14.58 22.64
C VAL A 479 7.44 15.22 23.00
N LEU A 480 7.00 16.23 22.23
CA LEU A 480 5.71 16.89 22.42
C LEU A 480 4.54 15.91 22.30
N GLY A 481 4.55 15.08 21.26
CA GLY A 481 3.55 14.04 21.02
C GLY A 481 3.49 13.00 22.14
N TYR A 482 4.61 12.66 22.77
CA TYR A 482 4.63 11.68 23.86
C TYR A 482 3.81 12.16 25.06
N PHE A 483 3.85 13.47 25.36
CA PHE A 483 3.06 14.05 26.44
C PHE A 483 1.60 14.29 26.06
N LEU A 484 1.32 14.64 24.80
CA LEU A 484 -0.02 15.01 24.35
C LEU A 484 -0.89 13.83 23.91
N PHE A 485 -0.34 12.86 23.15
CA PHE A 485 -1.10 11.69 22.70
C PHE A 485 -1.45 10.77 23.87
N PHE A 486 -0.47 10.46 24.72
CA PHE A 486 -0.57 9.41 25.74
C PHE A 486 -0.88 9.93 27.15
N ASN A 487 -1.73 9.18 27.85
CA ASN A 487 -2.04 9.38 29.27
C ASN A 487 -0.84 8.94 30.13
N ALA A 488 -0.80 9.34 31.42
CA ALA A 488 0.29 8.93 32.33
C ALA A 488 0.53 7.40 32.38
N PHE A 489 -0.53 6.61 32.40
CA PHE A 489 -0.45 5.14 32.36
C PHE A 489 0.12 4.61 31.03
N GLU A 490 -0.37 5.14 29.91
CA GLU A 490 0.07 4.75 28.57
C GLU A 490 1.54 5.13 28.33
N ARG A 491 1.96 6.30 28.82
CA ARG A 491 3.36 6.75 28.83
C ARG A 491 4.27 5.73 29.52
N GLY A 492 3.84 5.18 30.66
CA GLY A 492 4.56 4.10 31.35
C GLY A 492 4.61 2.78 30.59
N ILE A 493 3.61 2.46 29.76
CA ILE A 493 3.65 1.29 28.85
C ILE A 493 4.66 1.52 27.73
N VAL A 494 4.60 2.69 27.07
CA VAL A 494 5.51 3.05 25.98
C VAL A 494 6.96 3.07 26.48
N TRP A 495 7.22 3.72 27.62
CA TRP A 495 8.54 3.80 28.23
C TRP A 495 9.12 2.43 28.56
N ARG A 496 8.33 1.54 29.18
CA ARG A 496 8.76 0.16 29.48
C ARG A 496 9.09 -0.63 28.22
N LYS A 497 8.34 -0.45 27.13
CA LYS A 497 8.63 -1.10 25.85
C LYS A 497 9.92 -0.57 25.22
N ILE A 498 10.20 0.73 25.33
CA ILE A 498 11.45 1.34 24.87
C ILE A 498 12.64 0.82 25.69
N LEU A 499 12.56 0.88 27.03
CA LEU A 499 13.65 0.42 27.92
C LEU A 499 13.96 -1.08 27.77
N LYS A 500 12.96 -1.93 27.56
CA LYS A 500 13.18 -3.37 27.30
C LYS A 500 13.96 -3.64 26.02
N LYS A 501 13.95 -2.72 25.04
CA LYS A 501 14.79 -2.81 23.84
C LYS A 501 16.24 -2.42 24.15
N PHE A 502 16.46 -1.35 24.91
CA PHE A 502 17.81 -0.91 25.29
C PHE A 502 18.52 -1.86 26.26
N LYS A 503 17.80 -2.55 27.15
CA LYS A 503 18.39 -3.58 28.05
C LYS A 503 18.66 -4.93 27.38
N ARG A 504 18.30 -5.10 26.11
CA ARG A 504 18.58 -6.30 25.30
C ARG A 504 19.64 -6.08 24.22
N SER A 505 20.17 -4.85 24.14
CA SER A 505 21.48 -4.56 23.55
C SER A 505 22.53 -4.64 24.66
#